data_AF-M1JL57-F1
#
_entry.id   AF-M1JL57-F1
#
_cell.length_a   1.000
_cell.length_b   1.000
_cell.length_c   1.000
_cell.angle_alpha   90.00
_cell.angle_beta   90.00
_cell.angle_gamma   90.00
#
_symmetry.space_group_name_H-M   'P 1'
#
loop_
_entity.id
_entity.type
_entity.pdbx_description
1 polymer ?
#
loop_
_entity_poly.entity_id
_entity_poly.type
_entity_poly.pdbx_seq_one_letter_code
_entity_poly.pdbx_strand_id
1 'polypeptide(L)'
;MKRPAKKQLWGVLALSVATGQATAGVVTSATLIASSMSPECLEYKVVGICYWLLCTPFGCKVKTSTKVRHFVPDAVVSSYSNTGENPWIEVSSLSSSTSFAQDGGDGTTNHNNEDSLAKFKNADVIGHPGGATFSRFASASGYACAGAATPYMPYLLSTLDTVAWRYGVPESVYPEALIPGRREVGGLTSGDMWGSVYPRSGFIHQADDYKAASVMAQRAGDVITRRGQVHVYQPLLALPQPGYWPAGDLIESDPRTGKWQELTPTLSQSCAVFPNSRPRVQATDGAYAWALWRPYSCCKREGQTFLGSTDFQ
;
A
#
# COMPACT_ATOMS: atom_id res chain seq x y z
N MET A 1 70.37 -4.99 -14.42
CA MET A 1 69.51 -4.09 -13.62
C MET A 1 69.12 -2.93 -14.54
N LYS A 2 67.87 -2.57 -14.86
CA LYS A 2 66.57 -2.60 -14.17
C LYS A 2 65.47 -2.83 -15.23
N ARG A 3 64.42 -3.60 -14.90
CA ARG A 3 63.17 -3.69 -15.69
C ARG A 3 62.25 -2.53 -15.31
N PRO A 4 61.47 -1.92 -16.23
CA PRO A 4 60.52 -0.89 -15.87
C PRO A 4 59.26 -1.51 -15.25
N ALA A 5 58.81 -0.94 -14.13
CA ALA A 5 57.64 -1.36 -13.38
C ALA A 5 56.34 -0.93 -14.10
N LYS A 6 55.42 -1.88 -14.32
CA LYS A 6 54.05 -1.58 -14.74
C LYS A 6 53.27 -1.05 -13.53
N LYS A 7 52.80 0.20 -13.60
CA LYS A 7 51.84 0.76 -12.66
C LYS A 7 50.43 0.26 -13.03
N GLN A 8 49.82 -0.55 -12.16
CA GLN A 8 48.41 -0.89 -12.26
C GLN A 8 47.59 0.30 -11.73
N LEU A 9 46.86 0.98 -12.61
CA LEU A 9 45.81 1.92 -12.20
C LEU A 9 44.58 1.11 -11.78
N TRP A 10 44.19 1.26 -10.51
CA TRP A 10 42.89 0.81 -10.02
C TRP A 10 41.87 1.88 -10.40
N GLY A 11 41.04 1.60 -11.41
CA GLY A 11 39.90 2.43 -11.76
C GLY A 11 38.77 2.18 -10.75
N VAL A 12 38.44 3.17 -9.93
CA VAL A 12 37.22 3.17 -9.13
C VAL A 12 36.06 3.45 -10.08
N LEU A 13 35.27 2.41 -10.38
CA LEU A 13 34.05 2.53 -11.16
C LEU A 13 32.96 3.13 -10.25
N ALA A 14 32.75 4.44 -10.32
CA ALA A 14 31.62 5.09 -9.67
C ALA A 14 30.34 4.72 -10.45
N LEU A 15 29.50 3.86 -9.87
CA LEU A 15 28.16 3.58 -10.39
C LEU A 15 27.28 4.81 -10.11
N SER A 16 27.12 5.66 -11.11
CA SER A 16 26.10 6.71 -11.12
C SER A 16 24.72 6.06 -11.25
N VAL A 17 23.98 6.00 -10.14
CA VAL A 17 22.55 5.69 -10.16
C VAL A 17 21.86 6.85 -10.86
N ALA A 18 21.37 6.61 -12.08
CA ALA A 18 20.52 7.55 -12.77
C ALA A 18 19.20 7.68 -11.98
N THR A 19 19.04 8.76 -11.23
CA THR A 19 17.74 9.17 -10.72
C THR A 19 16.93 9.69 -11.90
N GLY A 20 16.07 8.84 -12.48
CA GLY A 20 15.08 9.31 -13.43
C GLY A 20 14.22 10.36 -12.75
N GLN A 21 14.22 11.59 -13.30
CA GLN A 21 13.23 12.59 -12.92
C GLN A 21 11.87 12.02 -13.32
N ALA A 22 11.05 11.66 -12.33
CA ALA A 22 9.65 11.34 -12.58
C ALA A 22 9.01 12.60 -13.18
N THR A 23 8.45 12.47 -14.38
CA THR A 23 7.49 13.45 -14.88
C THR A 23 6.37 13.54 -13.85
N ALA A 24 6.06 14.74 -13.37
CA ALA A 24 4.96 14.94 -12.42
C ALA A 24 3.69 14.24 -12.93
N GLY A 25 3.06 13.42 -12.09
CA GLY A 25 1.84 12.68 -12.42
C GLY A 25 2.04 11.20 -12.79
N VAL A 26 3.25 10.76 -13.17
CA VAL A 26 3.49 9.38 -13.64
C VAL A 26 4.54 8.64 -12.82
N VAL A 27 4.30 7.37 -12.53
CA VAL A 27 5.22 6.47 -11.84
C VAL A 27 5.52 5.23 -12.67
N THR A 28 6.77 4.76 -12.57
CA THR A 28 7.22 3.52 -13.22
C THR A 28 7.50 2.45 -12.19
N SER A 29 7.47 1.19 -12.60
CA SER A 29 7.83 0.05 -11.76
C SER A 29 9.22 0.19 -11.15
N ALA A 30 10.19 0.79 -11.88
CA ALA A 30 11.52 1.09 -11.35
C ALA A 30 11.47 2.08 -10.17
N THR A 31 10.68 3.16 -10.30
CA THR A 31 10.45 4.13 -9.22
C THR A 31 9.77 3.46 -8.02
N LEU A 32 8.77 2.62 -8.26
CA LEU A 32 8.06 1.88 -7.21
C LEU A 32 9.00 0.92 -6.47
N ILE A 33 9.78 0.12 -7.20
CA ILE A 33 10.80 -0.76 -6.62
C ILE A 33 11.79 0.04 -5.77
N ALA A 34 12.26 1.18 -6.27
CA ALA A 34 13.18 2.04 -5.52
C ALA A 34 12.53 2.60 -4.23
N SER A 35 11.26 3.02 -4.30
CA SER A 35 10.50 3.58 -3.17
C SER A 35 10.30 2.59 -2.01
N SER A 36 10.32 1.28 -2.30
CA SER A 36 10.18 0.23 -1.28
C SER A 36 11.37 0.14 -0.31
N MET A 37 12.50 0.78 -0.62
CA MET A 37 13.66 0.85 0.27
C MET A 37 13.56 2.04 1.23
N SER A 38 12.43 2.14 1.94
CA SER A 38 12.20 3.20 2.94
C SER A 38 12.40 2.68 4.37
N PRO A 39 13.44 3.15 5.09
CA PRO A 39 13.64 2.82 6.51
C PRO A 39 12.50 3.34 7.41
N GLU A 40 11.96 4.52 7.10
CA GLU A 40 10.87 5.12 7.88
C GLU A 40 9.57 4.33 7.76
N CYS A 41 9.29 3.77 6.58
CA CYS A 41 8.12 2.93 6.38
C CYS A 41 8.29 1.53 6.98
N LEU A 42 9.50 0.97 6.96
CA LEU A 42 9.77 -0.39 7.45
C LEU A 42 9.41 -0.57 8.94
N GLU A 43 9.77 0.39 9.79
CA GLU A 43 9.59 0.33 11.26
C GLU A 43 9.93 -1.04 11.88
N TYR A 44 11.14 -1.53 11.59
CA TYR A 44 11.60 -2.81 12.09
C TYR A 44 11.73 -2.82 13.61
N LYS A 45 11.06 -3.79 14.27
CA LYS A 45 11.11 -3.96 15.72
C LYS A 45 11.24 -5.44 16.08
N VAL A 46 12.10 -5.75 17.04
CA VAL A 46 12.07 -7.05 17.72
C VAL A 46 10.99 -6.98 18.79
N VAL A 47 10.00 -7.85 18.71
CA VAL A 47 8.80 -7.82 19.56
C VAL A 47 8.66 -9.05 20.44
N GLY A 48 9.59 -10.01 20.38
CA GLY A 48 9.48 -11.21 21.21
C GLY A 48 10.46 -12.32 20.85
N ILE A 49 10.17 -13.52 21.37
CA ILE A 49 10.91 -14.76 21.13
C ILE A 49 9.91 -15.86 20.76
N CYS A 50 10.24 -16.65 19.75
CA CYS A 50 9.53 -17.86 19.35
C CYS A 50 10.27 -19.12 19.81
N TYR A 51 9.52 -20.16 20.17
CA TYR A 51 10.03 -21.45 20.59
C TYR A 51 9.67 -22.53 19.56
N TRP A 52 10.65 -23.32 19.17
CA TRP A 52 10.56 -24.38 18.17
C TRP A 52 11.10 -25.68 18.73
N LEU A 53 10.49 -26.81 18.37
CA LEU A 53 11.04 -28.12 18.65
C LEU A 53 11.79 -28.62 17.41
N LEU A 54 13.09 -28.88 17.58
CA LEU A 54 13.93 -29.53 16.59
C LEU A 54 14.22 -30.96 17.06
N CYS A 55 13.58 -31.94 16.42
CA CYS A 55 13.82 -33.36 16.68
C CYS A 55 14.77 -33.93 15.62
N THR A 56 15.79 -34.66 16.09
CA THR A 56 16.67 -35.50 15.27
C THR A 56 16.59 -36.94 15.79
N PRO A 57 17.15 -37.94 15.08
CA PRO A 57 17.18 -39.32 15.58
C PRO A 57 17.85 -39.50 16.95
N PHE A 58 18.64 -38.52 17.41
CA PHE A 58 19.36 -38.55 18.68
C PHE A 58 18.66 -37.76 19.81
N GLY A 59 17.46 -37.23 19.56
CA GLY A 59 16.65 -36.51 20.55
C GLY A 59 16.07 -35.20 20.05
N CYS A 60 15.22 -34.59 20.88
CA CYS A 60 14.58 -33.31 20.59
C CYS A 60 15.19 -32.18 21.43
N LYS A 61 15.41 -31.02 20.82
CA LYS A 61 15.90 -29.81 21.49
C LYS A 61 14.97 -28.64 21.19
N VAL A 62 14.68 -27.85 22.21
CA VAL A 62 13.98 -26.57 22.03
C VAL A 62 14.98 -25.56 21.45
N LYS A 63 14.60 -24.96 20.33
CA LYS A 63 15.30 -23.88 19.64
C LYS A 63 14.49 -22.60 19.77
N THR A 64 15.17 -21.47 19.82
CA THR A 64 14.54 -20.17 19.91
C THR A 64 14.90 -19.31 18.71
N SER A 65 13.97 -18.50 18.25
CA SER A 65 14.22 -17.45 17.26
C SER A 65 13.60 -16.13 17.67
N THR A 66 14.13 -15.03 17.15
CA THR A 66 13.58 -13.70 17.40
C THR A 66 12.24 -13.54 16.69
N LYS A 67 11.24 -13.00 17.40
CA LYS A 67 9.98 -12.53 16.84
C LYS A 67 10.16 -11.08 16.45
N VAL A 68 9.88 -10.79 15.19
CA VAL A 68 10.05 -9.46 14.60
C VAL A 68 8.70 -8.96 14.13
N ARG A 69 8.54 -7.64 14.11
CA ARG A 69 7.39 -6.95 13.53
C ARG A 69 7.90 -5.79 12.70
N HIS A 70 7.42 -5.68 11.48
CA HIS A 70 7.73 -4.58 10.57
C HIS A 70 6.62 -4.44 9.53
N PHE A 71 6.65 -3.35 8.77
CA PHE A 71 5.73 -3.17 7.65
C PHE A 71 6.33 -3.70 6.35
N VAL A 72 5.48 -4.18 5.46
CA VAL A 72 5.81 -4.66 4.11
C VAL A 72 5.00 -3.85 3.11
N PRO A 73 5.59 -3.35 2.00
CA PRO A 73 4.84 -2.70 0.94
C PRO A 73 4.10 -3.78 0.14
N ASP A 74 2.83 -3.99 0.47
CA ASP A 74 2.03 -5.06 -0.14
C ASP A 74 1.49 -4.65 -1.51
N ALA A 75 0.93 -3.44 -1.62
CA ALA A 75 0.25 -3.01 -2.83
C ALA A 75 0.58 -1.57 -3.20
N VAL A 76 0.41 -1.26 -4.48
CA VAL A 76 0.31 0.10 -5.01
C VAL A 76 -1.18 0.33 -5.26
N VAL A 77 -1.70 1.40 -4.66
CA VAL A 77 -3.08 1.82 -4.80
C VAL A 77 -3.10 3.11 -5.58
N SER A 78 -3.64 3.04 -6.80
CA SER A 78 -3.83 4.19 -7.66
C SER A 78 -5.24 4.73 -7.48
N SER A 79 -5.40 6.04 -7.48
CA SER A 79 -6.69 6.74 -7.51
C SER A 79 -6.61 7.85 -8.54
N TYR A 80 -7.43 7.77 -9.59
CA TYR A 80 -7.29 8.59 -10.79
C TYR A 80 -8.66 8.90 -11.41
N SER A 81 -8.72 9.98 -12.19
CA SER A 81 -10.00 10.53 -12.68
C SER A 81 -10.61 9.66 -13.77
N ASN A 82 -9.92 9.49 -14.90
CA ASN A 82 -10.51 8.88 -16.10
C ASN A 82 -10.04 7.44 -16.29
N THR A 83 -10.88 6.56 -16.84
CA THR A 83 -10.50 5.15 -17.04
C THR A 83 -9.31 5.04 -18.01
N GLY A 84 -8.36 4.17 -17.72
CA GLY A 84 -7.13 4.00 -18.49
C GLY A 84 -6.00 5.00 -18.14
N GLU A 85 -6.26 6.00 -17.30
CA GLU A 85 -5.27 6.99 -16.86
C GLU A 85 -4.65 6.64 -15.50
N ASN A 86 -4.41 5.36 -15.24
CA ASN A 86 -3.68 4.95 -14.04
C ASN A 86 -2.26 5.55 -14.09
N PRO A 87 -1.80 6.26 -13.05
CA PRO A 87 -0.49 6.90 -13.06
C PRO A 87 0.68 5.90 -13.08
N TRP A 88 0.43 4.62 -12.76
CA TRP A 88 1.39 3.54 -12.99
C TRP A 88 1.27 3.03 -14.43
N ILE A 89 2.10 3.57 -15.32
CA ILE A 89 1.93 3.42 -16.76
C ILE A 89 1.98 1.97 -17.25
N GLU A 90 2.82 1.12 -16.67
CA GLU A 90 2.97 -0.27 -17.13
C GLU A 90 1.73 -1.13 -16.88
N VAL A 91 0.84 -0.69 -15.98
CA VAL A 91 -0.40 -1.40 -15.64
C VAL A 91 -1.66 -0.63 -16.04
N SER A 92 -1.52 0.57 -16.61
CA SER A 92 -2.63 1.42 -17.04
C SER A 92 -3.62 0.76 -17.99
N SER A 93 -3.14 -0.13 -18.86
CA SER A 93 -3.99 -0.87 -19.80
C SER A 93 -4.97 -1.83 -19.11
N LEU A 94 -4.68 -2.26 -17.88
CA LEU A 94 -5.56 -3.15 -17.10
C LEU A 94 -6.90 -2.47 -16.74
N SER A 95 -6.93 -1.14 -16.66
CA SER A 95 -8.10 -0.37 -16.28
C SER A 95 -8.66 0.49 -17.41
N SER A 96 -8.55 -0.02 -18.65
CA SER A 96 -9.20 0.56 -19.83
C SER A 96 -10.72 0.70 -19.66
N SER A 97 -11.30 1.65 -20.40
CA SER A 97 -12.75 1.88 -20.43
C SER A 97 -13.52 0.63 -20.87
N THR A 98 -14.67 0.37 -20.24
CA THR A 98 -15.61 -0.70 -20.61
C THR A 98 -16.99 -0.11 -20.92
N SER A 99 -17.93 -0.92 -21.42
CA SER A 99 -19.33 -0.48 -21.63
C SER A 99 -20.03 -0.03 -20.35
N PHE A 100 -19.53 -0.46 -19.18
CA PHE A 100 -20.13 -0.18 -17.88
C PHE A 100 -19.33 0.83 -17.05
N ALA A 101 -18.05 1.05 -17.39
CA ALA A 101 -17.16 2.02 -16.78
C ALA A 101 -16.41 2.78 -17.89
N GLN A 102 -17.01 3.87 -18.36
CA GLN A 102 -16.48 4.65 -19.48
C GLN A 102 -15.54 5.77 -19.05
N ASP A 103 -15.82 6.40 -17.91
CA ASP A 103 -15.08 7.57 -17.44
C ASP A 103 -15.35 7.86 -15.95
N GLY A 104 -14.70 8.90 -15.42
CA GLY A 104 -14.84 9.42 -14.07
C GLY A 104 -14.70 10.94 -13.98
N GLY A 105 -14.01 11.43 -12.94
CA GLY A 105 -13.68 12.86 -12.78
C GLY A 105 -14.66 13.68 -11.94
N ASP A 106 -14.59 15.00 -12.12
CA ASP A 106 -15.33 15.97 -11.32
C ASP A 106 -16.71 16.26 -11.93
N GLY A 107 -17.68 16.57 -11.07
CA GLY A 107 -18.98 17.10 -11.50
C GLY A 107 -18.86 18.47 -12.15
N THR A 108 -19.93 18.93 -12.78
CA THR A 108 -19.99 20.26 -13.37
C THR A 108 -20.52 21.31 -12.38
N THR A 109 -19.99 22.52 -12.46
CA THR A 109 -20.51 23.70 -11.75
C THR A 109 -21.10 24.69 -12.74
N ASN A 110 -21.96 25.60 -12.25
CA ASN A 110 -22.62 26.58 -13.12
C ASN A 110 -21.71 27.80 -13.38
N HIS A 111 -20.72 28.02 -12.52
CA HIS A 111 -19.82 29.16 -12.62
C HIS A 111 -18.35 28.72 -12.43
N ASN A 112 -17.44 29.31 -13.22
CA ASN A 112 -15.99 29.00 -13.16
C ASN A 112 -15.31 29.31 -11.81
N ASN A 113 -15.99 29.98 -10.89
CA ASN A 113 -15.46 30.34 -9.56
C ASN A 113 -16.04 29.44 -8.46
N GLU A 114 -16.82 28.43 -8.83
CA GLU A 114 -17.37 27.43 -7.92
C GLU A 114 -16.51 26.17 -7.94
N ASP A 115 -16.17 25.66 -6.76
CA ASP A 115 -15.50 24.38 -6.61
C ASP A 115 -16.47 23.24 -6.92
N SER A 116 -16.04 22.31 -7.78
CA SER A 116 -16.78 21.06 -7.97
C SER A 116 -16.55 20.14 -6.77
N LEU A 117 -17.56 20.04 -5.91
CA LEU A 117 -17.47 19.19 -4.71
C LEU A 117 -17.68 17.72 -5.05
N ALA A 118 -18.52 17.40 -6.03
CA ALA A 118 -18.80 16.03 -6.41
C ALA A 118 -17.64 15.48 -7.23
N LYS A 119 -16.88 14.53 -6.67
CA LYS A 119 -15.74 13.91 -7.32
C LYS A 119 -15.97 12.42 -7.48
N PHE A 120 -15.59 11.88 -8.63
CA PHE A 120 -15.47 10.45 -8.87
C PHE A 120 -14.02 10.09 -9.19
N LYS A 121 -13.48 9.09 -8.49
CA LYS A 121 -12.18 8.49 -8.85
C LYS A 121 -12.33 7.00 -9.11
N ASN A 122 -11.67 6.55 -10.16
CA ASN A 122 -11.33 5.16 -10.34
C ASN A 122 -10.22 4.79 -9.35
N ALA A 123 -10.22 3.55 -8.88
CA ALA A 123 -9.16 3.02 -8.03
C ALA A 123 -8.73 1.63 -8.48
N ASP A 124 -7.42 1.40 -8.44
CA ASP A 124 -6.80 0.11 -8.73
C ASP A 124 -5.87 -0.28 -7.58
N VAL A 125 -5.91 -1.54 -7.15
CA VAL A 125 -5.01 -2.11 -6.16
C VAL A 125 -4.22 -3.23 -6.80
N ILE A 126 -2.92 -3.02 -6.97
CA ILE A 126 -2.04 -3.97 -7.66
C ILE A 126 -0.85 -4.29 -6.74
N GLY A 127 -0.47 -5.57 -6.68
CA GLY A 127 0.64 -6.03 -5.84
C GLY A 127 1.95 -5.31 -6.15
N HIS A 128 2.62 -4.85 -5.10
CA HIS A 128 3.78 -3.99 -5.21
C HIS A 128 4.97 -4.71 -5.91
N PRO A 129 5.59 -4.12 -6.94
CA PRO A 129 6.63 -4.80 -7.73
C PRO A 129 7.94 -4.98 -6.95
N GLY A 130 8.15 -4.18 -5.90
CA GLY A 130 9.36 -4.15 -5.08
C GLY A 130 9.55 -5.28 -4.06
N GLY A 131 8.64 -6.27 -3.95
CA GLY A 131 8.68 -7.26 -2.86
C GLY A 131 10.02 -7.98 -2.66
N ALA A 132 10.68 -8.38 -3.76
CA ALA A 132 11.98 -9.05 -3.70
C ALA A 132 13.13 -8.11 -3.27
N THR A 133 13.16 -6.88 -3.80
CA THR A 133 14.14 -5.86 -3.43
C THR A 133 13.95 -5.44 -1.98
N PHE A 134 12.69 -5.20 -1.57
CA PHE A 134 12.30 -4.93 -0.20
C PHE A 134 12.76 -6.05 0.74
N SER A 135 12.53 -7.32 0.39
CA SER A 135 12.92 -8.44 1.24
C SER A 135 14.43 -8.47 1.50
N ARG A 136 15.26 -8.14 0.49
CA ARG A 136 16.71 -8.02 0.66
C ARG A 136 17.10 -6.83 1.54
N PHE A 137 16.45 -5.69 1.35
CA PHE A 137 16.65 -4.48 2.15
C PHE A 137 16.27 -4.72 3.62
N ALA A 138 15.08 -5.25 3.89
CA ALA A 138 14.60 -5.57 5.24
C ALA A 138 15.47 -6.65 5.92
N SER A 139 16.01 -7.59 5.13
CA SER A 139 16.90 -8.64 5.65
C SER A 139 18.23 -8.08 6.18
N ALA A 140 18.63 -6.87 5.78
CA ALA A 140 19.80 -6.21 6.35
C ALA A 140 19.62 -5.84 7.84
N SER A 141 18.36 -5.69 8.30
CA SER A 141 18.03 -5.44 9.71
C SER A 141 17.86 -6.73 10.53
N GLY A 142 17.71 -7.89 9.89
CA GLY A 142 17.52 -9.18 10.55
C GLY A 142 16.63 -10.12 9.74
N TYR A 143 15.94 -11.06 10.39
CA TYR A 143 14.93 -11.86 9.69
C TYR A 143 13.77 -10.95 9.28
N ALA A 144 13.25 -11.13 8.05
CA ALA A 144 12.14 -10.36 7.51
C ALA A 144 10.95 -11.26 7.16
N CYS A 145 9.76 -10.73 7.38
CA CYS A 145 8.49 -11.37 7.11
C CYS A 145 8.15 -11.26 5.62
N ALA A 146 7.56 -12.33 5.09
CA ALA A 146 6.94 -12.30 3.78
C ALA A 146 5.62 -11.51 3.84
N GLY A 147 5.41 -10.62 2.87
CA GLY A 147 4.10 -9.99 2.63
C GLY A 147 3.09 -10.99 2.06
N ALA A 148 1.83 -10.57 2.02
CA ALA A 148 0.75 -11.37 1.44
C ALA A 148 0.62 -11.17 -0.08
N ALA A 149 1.17 -10.08 -0.62
CA ALA A 149 0.96 -9.70 -2.00
C ALA A 149 1.90 -10.41 -2.99
N THR A 150 1.32 -10.90 -4.08
CA THR A 150 2.05 -11.27 -5.30
C THR A 150 2.32 -10.04 -6.17
N PRO A 151 3.57 -9.77 -6.61
CA PRO A 151 3.91 -8.64 -7.48
C PRO A 151 3.10 -8.60 -8.76
N TYR A 152 2.65 -7.40 -9.19
CA TYR A 152 1.84 -7.15 -10.39
C TYR A 152 0.45 -7.82 -10.41
N MET A 153 0.06 -8.52 -9.36
CA MET A 153 -1.26 -9.14 -9.28
C MET A 153 -2.34 -8.07 -9.01
N PRO A 154 -3.38 -7.93 -9.84
CA PRO A 154 -4.49 -7.05 -9.55
C PRO A 154 -5.40 -7.65 -8.48
N TYR A 155 -5.60 -6.94 -7.37
CA TYR A 155 -6.53 -7.30 -6.31
C TYR A 155 -7.87 -6.59 -6.46
N LEU A 156 -7.88 -5.38 -6.99
CA LEU A 156 -9.10 -4.64 -7.30
C LEU A 156 -8.84 -3.75 -8.51
N LEU A 157 -9.77 -3.77 -9.46
CA LEU A 157 -9.82 -2.86 -10.59
C LEU A 157 -11.23 -2.26 -10.62
N SER A 158 -11.37 -0.99 -10.26
CA SER A 158 -12.67 -0.33 -10.14
C SER A 158 -13.50 -0.37 -11.42
N THR A 159 -12.85 -0.44 -12.59
CA THR A 159 -13.52 -0.54 -13.90
C THR A 159 -14.26 -1.87 -14.09
N LEU A 160 -13.86 -2.93 -13.39
CA LEU A 160 -14.52 -4.23 -13.38
C LEU A 160 -15.53 -4.37 -12.24
N ASP A 161 -15.45 -3.54 -11.21
CA ASP A 161 -16.32 -3.53 -10.04
C ASP A 161 -17.49 -2.53 -10.19
N THR A 162 -18.24 -2.65 -11.29
CA THR A 162 -19.25 -1.64 -11.64
C THR A 162 -20.32 -1.45 -10.57
N VAL A 163 -20.85 -2.53 -10.01
CA VAL A 163 -22.03 -2.44 -9.13
C VAL A 163 -21.69 -1.74 -7.82
N ALA A 164 -20.63 -2.18 -7.15
CA ALA A 164 -20.25 -1.64 -5.85
C ALA A 164 -19.43 -0.36 -5.97
N TRP A 165 -18.43 -0.30 -6.85
CA TRP A 165 -17.61 0.90 -6.99
C TRP A 165 -18.33 2.04 -7.68
N ARG A 166 -19.02 1.78 -8.80
CA ARG A 166 -19.61 2.84 -9.63
C ARG A 166 -21.00 3.26 -9.18
N TYR A 167 -21.84 2.31 -8.77
CA TYR A 167 -23.19 2.64 -8.27
C TYR A 167 -23.28 2.73 -6.74
N GLY A 168 -22.27 2.27 -6.00
CA GLY A 168 -22.30 2.31 -4.53
C GLY A 168 -23.31 1.36 -3.91
N VAL A 169 -23.73 0.31 -4.62
CA VAL A 169 -24.75 -0.64 -4.15
C VAL A 169 -24.10 -2.01 -3.92
N PRO A 170 -24.37 -2.70 -2.79
CA PRO A 170 -25.25 -2.32 -1.69
C PRO A 170 -24.54 -1.52 -0.58
N GLU A 171 -23.32 -1.06 -0.79
CA GLU A 171 -22.52 -0.31 0.19
C GLU A 171 -23.28 0.89 0.80
N SER A 172 -24.15 1.53 0.03
CA SER A 172 -24.95 2.70 0.45
C SER A 172 -26.01 2.42 1.51
N VAL A 173 -26.41 1.16 1.69
CA VAL A 173 -27.40 0.78 2.72
C VAL A 173 -26.75 0.21 3.98
N TYR A 174 -25.42 0.17 4.04
CA TYR A 174 -24.73 -0.23 5.26
C TYR A 174 -24.87 0.82 6.37
N PRO A 175 -24.96 0.41 7.65
CA PRO A 175 -25.08 1.35 8.77
C PRO A 175 -23.96 2.40 8.80
N GLU A 176 -22.76 2.05 8.37
CA GLU A 176 -21.60 2.92 8.24
C GLU A 176 -21.80 4.03 7.20
N ALA A 177 -22.57 3.78 6.13
CA ALA A 177 -22.92 4.80 5.14
C ALA A 177 -24.05 5.73 5.60
N LEU A 178 -24.93 5.24 6.48
CA LEU A 178 -26.15 5.94 6.90
C LEU A 178 -25.99 6.74 8.19
N ILE A 179 -24.99 6.42 9.02
CA ILE A 179 -24.77 7.04 10.32
C ILE A 179 -23.50 7.92 10.25
N PRO A 180 -23.66 9.27 10.24
CA PRO A 180 -22.52 10.17 10.21
C PRO A 180 -21.53 9.92 11.35
N GLY A 181 -20.23 10.05 11.07
CA GLY A 181 -19.19 9.86 12.08
C GLY A 181 -18.77 8.40 12.29
N ARG A 182 -19.34 7.45 11.55
CA ARG A 182 -18.87 6.06 11.51
C ARG A 182 -17.96 5.86 10.30
N ARG A 183 -16.83 5.19 10.53
CA ARG A 183 -15.87 4.81 9.48
C ARG A 183 -15.50 6.01 8.59
N GLU A 184 -14.79 6.95 9.19
CA GLU A 184 -14.44 8.25 8.60
C GLU A 184 -12.92 8.40 8.51
N VAL A 185 -12.42 8.92 7.40
CA VAL A 185 -11.01 9.31 7.26
C VAL A 185 -10.83 10.68 7.89
N GLY A 186 -10.47 10.68 9.17
CA GLY A 186 -10.37 11.89 10.01
C GLY A 186 -11.60 12.06 10.88
N GLY A 187 -11.75 13.24 11.48
CA GLY A 187 -12.84 13.48 12.40
C GLY A 187 -13.37 14.91 12.36
N LEU A 188 -14.67 15.05 12.59
CA LEU A 188 -15.31 16.35 12.75
C LEU A 188 -14.78 17.09 13.99
N THR A 189 -14.56 16.38 15.09
CA THR A 189 -14.06 16.96 16.36
C THR A 189 -12.58 17.32 16.32
N SER A 190 -11.80 16.62 15.50
CA SER A 190 -10.38 16.92 15.23
C SER A 190 -10.18 18.00 14.17
N GLY A 191 -11.23 18.35 13.41
CA GLY A 191 -11.19 19.38 12.37
C GLY A 191 -10.42 18.96 11.11
N ASP A 192 -10.16 17.66 10.93
CA ASP A 192 -9.35 17.10 9.85
C ASP A 192 -10.11 16.08 8.98
N MET A 193 -11.43 16.26 8.86
CA MET A 193 -12.30 15.40 8.05
C MET A 193 -11.91 15.42 6.57
N TRP A 194 -11.48 14.27 6.03
CA TRP A 194 -11.22 14.08 4.59
C TRP A 194 -12.41 13.45 3.86
N GLY A 195 -13.10 12.51 4.51
CA GLY A 195 -14.40 11.99 4.08
C GLY A 195 -14.67 10.57 4.55
N SER A 196 -15.83 10.04 4.18
CA SER A 196 -16.32 8.75 4.66
C SER A 196 -15.71 7.57 3.93
N VAL A 197 -15.51 6.45 4.64
CA VAL A 197 -15.12 5.18 4.02
C VAL A 197 -16.34 4.54 3.35
N TYR A 198 -17.53 4.67 3.92
CA TYR A 198 -18.75 4.09 3.36
C TYR A 198 -19.64 5.18 2.70
N PRO A 199 -20.34 4.85 1.59
CA PRO A 199 -20.18 3.63 0.80
C PRO A 199 -18.78 3.56 0.19
N ARG A 200 -18.21 2.35 0.05
CA ARG A 200 -16.90 2.13 -0.59
C ARG A 200 -17.00 2.22 -2.13
N SER A 201 -17.53 3.35 -2.60
CA SER A 201 -17.69 3.68 -4.01
C SER A 201 -16.63 4.69 -4.46
N GLY A 202 -16.60 5.00 -5.76
CA GLY A 202 -15.73 6.03 -6.31
C GLY A 202 -16.18 7.46 -6.04
N PHE A 203 -17.38 7.69 -5.49
CA PHE A 203 -17.98 9.02 -5.30
C PHE A 203 -17.70 9.61 -3.92
N ILE A 204 -17.36 10.90 -3.89
CA ILE A 204 -17.24 11.68 -2.66
C ILE A 204 -17.57 13.15 -2.89
N HIS A 205 -18.04 13.82 -1.84
CA HIS A 205 -18.13 15.28 -1.81
C HIS A 205 -16.92 15.87 -1.07
N GLN A 206 -15.96 16.40 -1.82
CA GLN A 206 -14.72 16.96 -1.29
C GLN A 206 -14.13 17.99 -2.27
N ALA A 207 -13.79 19.18 -1.79
CA ALA A 207 -13.19 20.23 -2.61
C ALA A 207 -11.71 19.92 -2.95
N ASP A 208 -10.95 19.38 -1.99
CA ASP A 208 -9.53 19.05 -2.16
C ASP A 208 -9.36 17.70 -2.89
N ASP A 209 -8.80 17.73 -4.10
CA ASP A 209 -8.68 16.54 -4.96
C ASP A 209 -7.75 15.48 -4.37
N TYR A 210 -6.66 15.90 -3.71
CA TYR A 210 -5.77 14.98 -2.97
C TYR A 210 -6.53 14.24 -1.86
N LYS A 211 -7.38 14.94 -1.09
CA LYS A 211 -8.19 14.30 -0.04
C LYS A 211 -9.18 13.31 -0.64
N ALA A 212 -9.85 13.68 -1.73
CA ALA A 212 -10.78 12.80 -2.44
C ALA A 212 -10.08 11.52 -2.91
N ALA A 213 -8.94 11.65 -3.57
CA ALA A 213 -8.16 10.52 -4.05
C ALA A 213 -7.61 9.65 -2.91
N SER A 214 -7.18 10.27 -1.80
CA SER A 214 -6.71 9.54 -0.61
C SER A 214 -7.83 8.70 0.03
N VAL A 215 -9.06 9.23 0.09
CA VAL A 215 -10.20 8.47 0.59
C VAL A 215 -10.55 7.32 -0.34
N MET A 216 -10.45 7.49 -1.67
CA MET A 216 -10.68 6.39 -2.61
C MET A 216 -9.60 5.30 -2.47
N ALA A 217 -8.34 5.68 -2.28
CA ALA A 217 -7.28 4.72 -1.98
C ALA A 217 -7.55 3.98 -0.66
N GLN A 218 -8.01 4.68 0.39
CA GLN A 218 -8.41 4.07 1.65
C GLN A 218 -9.58 3.08 1.49
N ARG A 219 -10.60 3.44 0.71
CA ARG A 219 -11.75 2.56 0.42
C ARG A 219 -11.31 1.30 -0.30
N ALA A 220 -10.51 1.43 -1.36
CA ALA A 220 -9.98 0.29 -2.11
C ALA A 220 -9.11 -0.62 -1.22
N GLY A 221 -8.28 -0.02 -0.35
CA GLY A 221 -7.49 -0.74 0.66
C GLY A 221 -8.35 -1.46 1.71
N ASP A 222 -9.44 -0.86 2.18
CA ASP A 222 -10.37 -1.52 3.12
C ASP A 222 -11.08 -2.73 2.47
N VAL A 223 -11.45 -2.63 1.19
CA VAL A 223 -12.08 -3.75 0.45
C VAL A 223 -11.13 -4.95 0.34
N ILE A 224 -9.93 -4.73 -0.20
CA ILE A 224 -8.97 -5.83 -0.48
C ILE A 224 -8.40 -6.48 0.78
N THR A 225 -8.42 -5.79 1.92
CA THR A 225 -7.91 -6.31 3.19
C THR A 225 -8.98 -7.03 4.03
N ARG A 226 -10.13 -7.35 3.43
CA ARG A 226 -11.21 -8.10 4.07
C ARG A 226 -11.66 -9.27 3.20
N ARG A 227 -12.42 -10.19 3.78
CA ARG A 227 -13.08 -11.30 3.05
C ARG A 227 -14.57 -11.03 2.93
N GLY A 228 -15.21 -11.61 1.92
CA GLY A 228 -16.67 -11.60 1.76
C GLY A 228 -17.29 -10.23 1.47
N GLN A 229 -16.49 -9.24 1.02
CA GLN A 229 -17.01 -7.95 0.58
C GLN A 229 -17.82 -8.09 -0.72
N VAL A 230 -18.82 -7.24 -0.89
CA VAL A 230 -19.74 -7.22 -2.05
C VAL A 230 -19.13 -6.47 -3.25
N HIS A 231 -17.88 -6.79 -3.57
CA HIS A 231 -17.10 -6.17 -4.64
C HIS A 231 -16.55 -7.24 -5.59
N VAL A 232 -16.14 -6.86 -6.81
CA VAL A 232 -15.33 -7.70 -7.69
C VAL A 232 -13.85 -7.48 -7.36
N TYR A 233 -13.31 -8.33 -6.50
CA TYR A 233 -11.94 -8.21 -5.98
C TYR A 233 -11.34 -9.57 -5.58
N GLN A 234 -10.05 -9.56 -5.29
CA GLN A 234 -9.33 -10.66 -4.66
C GLN A 234 -8.83 -10.23 -3.28
N PRO A 235 -9.05 -11.01 -2.20
CA PRO A 235 -8.54 -10.66 -0.88
C PRO A 235 -7.02 -10.71 -0.81
N LEU A 236 -6.38 -9.59 -0.45
CA LEU A 236 -4.96 -9.49 -0.12
C LEU A 236 -4.78 -9.85 1.36
N LEU A 237 -4.97 -11.15 1.67
CA LEU A 237 -4.87 -11.69 3.02
C LEU A 237 -4.14 -13.03 3.00
N ALA A 238 -2.98 -13.06 3.64
CA ALA A 238 -2.27 -14.30 3.92
C ALA A 238 -2.95 -15.08 5.06
N LEU A 239 -2.76 -16.39 5.08
CA LEU A 239 -3.21 -17.24 6.18
C LEU A 239 -2.17 -17.26 7.30
N PRO A 240 -2.60 -17.21 8.57
CA PRO A 240 -1.69 -17.40 9.69
C PRO A 240 -1.06 -18.78 9.64
N GLN A 241 0.23 -18.85 9.95
CA GLN A 241 1.00 -20.09 9.98
C GLN A 241 1.85 -20.12 11.25
N PRO A 242 2.34 -21.29 11.69
CA PRO A 242 3.20 -21.36 12.87
C PRO A 242 4.42 -20.44 12.72
N GLY A 243 4.57 -19.48 13.64
CA GLY A 243 5.63 -18.45 13.59
C GLY A 243 5.39 -17.31 12.58
N TYR A 244 4.19 -17.18 12.02
CA TYR A 244 3.82 -16.13 11.05
C TYR A 244 2.42 -15.58 11.33
N TRP A 245 2.36 -14.27 11.60
CA TRP A 245 1.15 -13.51 11.87
C TRP A 245 0.95 -12.46 10.78
N PRO A 246 0.00 -12.69 9.85
CA PRO A 246 -0.25 -11.80 8.73
C PRO A 246 -0.91 -10.49 9.17
N ALA A 247 -0.87 -9.49 8.29
CA ALA A 247 -1.62 -8.26 8.47
C ALA A 247 -3.13 -8.53 8.56
N GLY A 248 -3.81 -7.84 9.49
CA GLY A 248 -5.26 -7.94 9.74
C GLY A 248 -6.08 -7.09 8.77
N ASP A 249 -7.19 -6.50 9.18
CA ASP A 249 -7.97 -5.59 8.31
C ASP A 249 -7.33 -4.18 8.30
N LEU A 250 -7.43 -3.43 7.19
CA LEU A 250 -7.05 -2.01 7.17
C LEU A 250 -8.11 -1.17 7.86
N ILE A 251 -7.69 -0.31 8.78
CA ILE A 251 -8.56 0.64 9.48
C ILE A 251 -8.00 2.04 9.29
N GLU A 252 -8.84 2.93 8.80
CA GLU A 252 -8.54 4.35 8.60
C GLU A 252 -8.04 5.00 9.91
N SER A 253 -7.11 5.95 9.79
CA SER A 253 -6.48 6.63 10.93
C SER A 253 -5.70 5.75 11.93
N ASP A 254 -5.71 4.41 11.83
CA ASP A 254 -4.96 3.52 12.74
C ASP A 254 -3.61 3.07 12.14
N PRO A 255 -2.48 3.63 12.59
CA PRO A 255 -1.16 3.31 12.05
C PRO A 255 -0.72 1.87 12.35
N ARG A 256 -1.41 1.15 13.22
CA ARG A 256 -1.12 -0.25 13.54
C ARG A 256 -1.70 -1.23 12.53
N THR A 257 -2.55 -0.77 11.61
CA THR A 257 -3.19 -1.62 10.61
C THR A 257 -2.61 -1.40 9.22
N GLY A 258 -2.18 -0.19 8.90
CA GLY A 258 -1.50 0.11 7.65
C GLY A 258 -1.10 1.57 7.54
N LYS A 259 -0.24 1.86 6.58
CA LYS A 259 0.24 3.21 6.28
C LYS A 259 0.38 3.41 4.78
N TRP A 260 0.41 4.67 4.39
CA TRP A 260 0.45 5.11 3.02
C TRP A 260 1.76 5.87 2.77
N GLN A 261 2.49 5.43 1.75
CA GLN A 261 3.62 6.15 1.19
C GLN A 261 3.17 6.80 -0.10
N GLU A 262 3.27 8.12 -0.21
CA GLU A 262 2.95 8.82 -1.45
C GLU A 262 3.96 8.49 -2.55
N LEU A 263 3.46 8.13 -3.74
CA LEU A 263 4.28 7.80 -4.90
C LEU A 263 4.18 8.88 -5.98
N THR A 264 2.99 9.43 -6.18
CA THR A 264 2.67 10.52 -7.11
C THR A 264 1.52 11.35 -6.55
N PRO A 265 1.49 12.68 -6.72
CA PRO A 265 2.36 13.50 -7.58
C PRO A 265 3.77 13.72 -7.05
N THR A 266 4.01 13.56 -5.75
CA THR A 266 5.34 13.71 -5.16
C THR A 266 5.80 12.46 -4.44
N LEU A 267 6.87 11.84 -4.91
CA LEU A 267 7.43 10.66 -4.27
C LEU A 267 7.93 10.99 -2.87
N SER A 268 7.34 10.35 -1.86
CA SER A 268 7.75 10.45 -0.47
C SER A 268 8.53 9.21 -0.04
N GLN A 269 9.56 9.41 0.79
CA GLN A 269 10.30 8.33 1.45
C GLN A 269 9.75 8.00 2.83
N SER A 270 8.66 8.63 3.24
CA SER A 270 8.05 8.46 4.56
C SER A 270 6.60 7.99 4.46
N CYS A 271 6.15 7.25 5.47
CA CYS A 271 4.79 6.71 5.53
C CYS A 271 3.93 7.47 6.54
N ALA A 272 2.64 7.64 6.25
CA ALA A 272 1.67 8.22 7.18
C ALA A 272 0.32 7.53 7.03
N VAL A 273 -0.54 7.69 8.03
CA VAL A 273 -1.97 7.38 7.87
C VAL A 273 -2.70 8.56 7.21
N PHE A 274 -3.91 8.31 6.75
CA PHE A 274 -4.86 9.39 6.44
C PHE A 274 -5.80 9.57 7.64
N PRO A 275 -6.15 10.83 8.01
CA PRO A 275 -5.60 12.08 7.48
C PRO A 275 -4.17 12.35 8.00
N ASN A 276 -3.45 13.27 7.36
CA ASN A 276 -2.16 13.77 7.85
C ASN A 276 -1.94 15.24 7.48
N SER A 277 -0.94 15.86 8.11
CA SER A 277 -0.60 17.28 7.92
C SER A 277 0.50 17.54 6.89
N ARG A 278 0.84 16.56 6.04
CA ARG A 278 1.89 16.73 5.02
C ARG A 278 1.42 17.69 3.91
N PRO A 279 2.36 18.30 3.16
CA PRO A 279 2.01 19.06 1.96
C PRO A 279 1.19 18.19 0.99
N ARG A 280 0.02 18.67 0.56
CA ARG A 280 -0.88 17.99 -0.38
C ARG A 280 -0.74 18.61 -1.76
N VAL A 281 0.32 18.21 -2.47
CA VAL A 281 0.54 18.66 -3.86
C VAL A 281 -0.59 18.09 -4.71
N GLN A 282 -1.26 18.94 -5.48
CA GLN A 282 -2.36 18.53 -6.35
C GLN A 282 -1.79 18.00 -7.67
N ALA A 283 -2.27 16.84 -8.11
CA ALA A 283 -1.92 16.28 -9.40
C ALA A 283 -2.67 17.04 -10.51
N THR A 284 -1.97 17.42 -11.59
CA THR A 284 -2.55 18.21 -12.68
C THR A 284 -3.56 17.43 -13.52
N ASP A 285 -3.41 16.12 -13.58
CA ASP A 285 -4.29 15.14 -14.23
C ASP A 285 -5.28 14.49 -13.23
N GLY A 286 -5.19 14.85 -11.94
CA GLY A 286 -5.96 14.25 -10.87
C GLY A 286 -5.61 12.78 -10.60
N ALA A 287 -4.43 12.31 -11.03
CA ALA A 287 -3.94 10.96 -10.82
C ALA A 287 -2.96 10.88 -9.64
N TYR A 288 -3.29 10.05 -8.66
CA TYR A 288 -2.50 9.84 -7.44
C TYR A 288 -2.22 8.36 -7.25
N ALA A 289 -1.13 8.04 -6.55
CA ALA A 289 -0.85 6.68 -6.13
C ALA A 289 -0.10 6.66 -4.80
N TRP A 290 -0.40 5.64 -4.01
CA TRP A 290 0.26 5.37 -2.73
C TRP A 290 0.67 3.90 -2.64
N ALA A 291 1.81 3.62 -2.03
CA ALA A 291 2.12 2.26 -1.58
C ALA A 291 1.44 2.01 -0.23
N LEU A 292 0.71 0.90 -0.14
CA LEU A 292 0.08 0.41 1.08
C LEU A 292 1.06 -0.48 1.84
N TRP A 293 1.53 0.05 2.97
CA TRP A 293 2.43 -0.62 3.90
C TRP A 293 1.65 -1.29 5.01
N ARG A 294 1.90 -2.59 5.22
CA ARG A 294 1.07 -3.45 6.08
C ARG A 294 1.92 -4.16 7.12
N PRO A 295 1.48 -4.24 8.38
CA PRO A 295 2.29 -4.79 9.46
C PRO A 295 2.21 -6.32 9.50
N TYR A 296 3.37 -6.96 9.52
CA TYR A 296 3.52 -8.39 9.68
C TYR A 296 4.35 -8.68 10.91
N SER A 297 4.05 -9.79 11.60
CA SER A 297 4.96 -10.33 12.60
C SER A 297 5.37 -11.74 12.22
N CYS A 298 6.62 -12.11 12.44
CA CYS A 298 7.10 -13.43 12.09
C CYS A 298 8.35 -13.83 12.89
N CYS A 299 8.68 -15.11 12.80
CA CYS A 299 9.85 -15.72 13.40
C CYS A 299 10.55 -16.60 12.38
N LYS A 300 11.88 -16.60 12.41
CA LYS A 300 12.65 -17.56 11.63
C LYS A 300 12.35 -18.97 12.13
N ARG A 301 12.03 -19.88 11.22
CA ARG A 301 11.78 -21.29 11.56
C ARG A 301 13.10 -21.97 11.95
N GLU A 302 13.19 -22.41 13.21
CA GLU A 302 14.38 -23.09 13.76
C GLU A 302 14.11 -24.55 14.19
N GLY A 303 12.92 -25.09 13.87
CA GLY A 303 12.53 -26.47 14.16
C GLY A 303 11.35 -26.94 13.32
N GLN A 304 11.00 -28.23 13.42
CA GLN A 304 9.87 -28.79 12.68
C GLN A 304 8.53 -28.32 13.27
N THR A 305 8.43 -28.24 14.59
CA THR A 305 7.19 -27.92 15.31
C THR A 305 7.31 -26.58 16.03
N PHE A 306 6.30 -25.73 15.92
CA PHE A 306 6.19 -24.48 16.68
C PHE A 306 5.56 -24.77 18.05
N LEU A 307 6.19 -24.29 19.11
CA LEU A 307 5.73 -24.49 20.49
C LEU A 307 4.97 -23.28 21.04
N GLY A 308 5.30 -22.08 20.57
CA GLY A 308 4.67 -20.84 21.03
C GLY A 308 5.60 -19.63 20.91
N SER A 309 5.14 -18.48 21.40
CA SER A 309 5.93 -17.25 21.45
C SER A 309 5.63 -16.43 22.69
N THR A 310 6.61 -15.64 23.13
CA THR A 310 6.46 -14.62 24.17
C THR A 310 6.75 -13.25 23.57
N ASP A 311 5.89 -12.28 23.83
CA ASP A 311 6.06 -10.91 23.35
C ASP A 311 6.75 -10.05 24.41
N PHE A 312 7.57 -9.10 23.95
CA PHE A 312 8.16 -8.06 24.79
C PHE A 312 7.13 -6.97 25.04
N GLN A 313 7.06 -6.48 26.29
CA GLN A 313 6.28 -5.29 26.66
C GLN A 313 6.92 -4.03 26.09
#